data_AF-A0A2H3DQ77-F1
#
_entry.id   AF-A0A2H3DQ77-F1
#
_cell.length_a   1.000
_cell.length_b   1.000
_cell.length_c   1.000
_cell.angle_alpha   90.00
_cell.angle_beta   90.00
_cell.angle_gamma   90.00
#
_symmetry.space_group_name_H-M   'P 1'
#
loop_
_entity.id
_entity.type
_entity.pdbx_description
1 polymer ?
#
loop_
_entity_poly.entity_id
_entity_poly.type
_entity_poly.pdbx_seq_one_letter_code
_entity_poly.pdbx_strand_id
1 'polypeptide(L)'
;IHNFPIQPTIDTMSYFVIFMSAHIKPESVSSYLSGICNRLENFFPDMCKVRNSLIVSQTLKGCKRLKGSKVKHKSPLSHNDICHAIKTLSLSSDYDDCLFLVLLVTGFNGLLCLAELSMLDSKKSRNWRNIMCRTTVEGLPEGYAFFLPAYKADTTFEGDKVII
;
A
#
# COMPACT_ATOMS: atom_id res chain seq x y z
N ILE A 1 34.81 -12.33 -18.09
CA ILE A 1 33.35 -12.10 -18.02
C ILE A 1 33.07 -10.71 -18.59
N HIS A 2 32.49 -10.67 -19.81
CA HIS A 2 31.96 -9.57 -20.63
C HIS A 2 32.64 -8.17 -20.72
N ASN A 3 33.75 -7.90 -20.02
CA ASN A 3 34.51 -6.63 -20.12
C ASN A 3 33.66 -5.36 -19.92
N PHE A 4 32.60 -5.44 -19.10
CA PHE A 4 31.81 -4.27 -18.76
C PHE A 4 32.55 -3.36 -17.77
N PRO A 5 32.34 -2.03 -17.84
CA PRO A 5 32.88 -1.11 -16.85
C PRO A 5 32.31 -1.41 -15.47
N ILE A 6 33.13 -1.21 -14.43
CA ILE A 6 32.72 -1.37 -13.03
C ILE A 6 31.64 -0.33 -12.66
N GLN A 7 31.78 0.88 -13.20
CA GLN A 7 30.79 1.94 -13.01
C GLN A 7 29.56 1.67 -13.91
N PRO A 8 28.34 1.65 -13.34
CA PRO A 8 27.12 1.49 -14.13
C PRO A 8 26.96 2.63 -15.14
N THR A 9 26.83 2.26 -16.41
CA THR A 9 26.49 3.15 -17.52
C THR A 9 25.05 2.96 -17.95
N ILE A 10 24.55 3.90 -18.78
CA ILE A 10 23.21 3.85 -19.37
C ILE A 10 22.99 2.52 -20.10
N ASP A 11 24.00 2.06 -20.84
CA ASP A 11 23.94 0.81 -21.59
C ASP A 11 23.90 -0.41 -20.67
N THR A 12 24.78 -0.48 -19.66
CA THR A 12 24.80 -1.62 -18.74
C THR A 12 23.49 -1.77 -17.97
N MET A 13 22.86 -0.66 -17.56
CA MET A 13 21.54 -0.69 -16.91
C MET A 13 20.42 -1.03 -17.89
N SER A 14 20.51 -0.60 -19.14
CA SER A 14 19.53 -0.99 -20.17
C SER A 14 19.63 -2.49 -20.49
N TYR A 15 20.85 -3.04 -20.61
CA TYR A 15 21.06 -4.48 -20.78
C TYR A 15 20.56 -5.27 -19.58
N PHE A 16 20.82 -4.79 -18.35
CA PHE A 16 20.26 -5.39 -17.14
C PHE A 16 18.73 -5.43 -17.19
N VAL A 17 18.07 -4.33 -17.60
CA VAL A 17 16.61 -4.29 -17.74
C VAL A 17 16.11 -5.32 -18.73
N ILE A 18 16.71 -5.39 -19.92
CA ILE A 18 16.29 -6.34 -20.98
C ILE A 18 16.48 -7.78 -20.50
N PHE A 19 17.66 -8.09 -19.98
CA PHE A 19 18.02 -9.42 -19.49
C PHE A 19 17.09 -9.86 -18.36
N MET A 20 16.95 -9.05 -17.31
CA MET A 20 16.10 -9.39 -16.18
C MET A 20 14.63 -9.47 -16.57
N SER A 21 14.15 -8.59 -17.46
CA SER A 21 12.77 -8.65 -17.95
C SER A 21 12.49 -9.90 -18.80
N ALA A 22 13.51 -10.65 -19.23
CA ALA A 22 13.34 -11.96 -19.85
C ALA A 22 13.12 -13.09 -18.83
N HIS A 23 13.54 -12.89 -17.58
CA HIS A 23 13.49 -13.91 -16.54
C HIS A 23 12.44 -13.62 -15.46
N ILE A 24 12.11 -12.36 -15.22
CA ILE A 24 11.13 -11.92 -14.22
C ILE A 24 10.21 -10.82 -14.76
N LYS A 25 9.16 -10.50 -14.00
CA LYS A 25 8.22 -9.43 -14.35
C LYS A 25 8.93 -8.07 -14.46
N PRO A 26 8.70 -7.28 -15.53
CA PRO A 26 9.27 -5.94 -15.68
C PRO A 26 8.97 -4.99 -14.50
N GLU A 27 7.86 -5.17 -13.80
CA GLU A 27 7.53 -4.43 -12.57
C GLU A 27 8.55 -4.73 -11.46
N SER A 28 8.93 -5.98 -11.28
CA SER A 28 9.95 -6.39 -10.31
C SER A 28 11.34 -5.84 -10.70
N VAL A 29 11.67 -5.83 -11.99
CA VAL A 29 12.91 -5.21 -12.50
C VAL A 29 12.99 -3.73 -12.13
N SER A 30 11.88 -3.01 -12.25
CA SER A 30 11.78 -1.59 -11.84
C SER A 30 12.13 -1.41 -10.36
N SER A 31 11.65 -2.30 -9.49
CA SER A 31 11.94 -2.28 -8.05
C SER A 31 13.40 -2.64 -7.77
N TYR A 32 13.97 -3.60 -8.49
CA TYR A 32 15.38 -3.96 -8.37
C TYR A 32 16.30 -2.82 -8.80
N LEU A 33 15.97 -2.10 -9.88
CA LEU A 33 16.70 -0.88 -10.25
C LEU A 33 16.71 0.14 -9.12
N SER A 34 15.57 0.39 -8.46
CA SER A 34 15.52 1.28 -7.30
C SER A 34 16.40 0.79 -6.15
N GLY A 35 16.41 -0.53 -5.88
CA GLY A 35 17.26 -1.13 -4.87
C GLY A 35 18.76 -1.04 -5.19
N ILE A 36 19.12 -1.24 -6.47
CA ILE A 36 20.49 -1.04 -6.98
C ILE A 36 20.89 0.42 -6.79
N CYS A 37 20.03 1.37 -7.21
CA CYS A 37 20.15 2.83 -6.98
C CYS A 37 20.53 3.13 -5.54
N ASN A 38 19.67 2.74 -4.61
CA ASN A 38 19.86 3.01 -3.19
C ASN A 38 21.14 2.40 -2.61
N ARG A 39 21.58 1.23 -3.09
CA ARG A 39 22.80 0.58 -2.57
C ARG A 39 24.10 1.15 -3.13
N LEU A 40 24.13 1.49 -4.42
CA LEU A 40 25.38 1.94 -5.05
C LEU A 40 25.51 3.47 -5.15
N GLU A 41 24.50 4.25 -4.78
CA GLU A 41 24.55 5.71 -4.79
C GLU A 41 25.75 6.27 -3.99
N ASN A 42 26.09 5.64 -2.86
CA ASN A 42 27.26 6.01 -2.05
C ASN A 42 28.60 5.80 -2.78
N PHE A 43 28.67 4.90 -3.75
CA PHE A 43 29.89 4.58 -4.49
C PHE A 43 29.92 5.24 -5.89
N PHE A 44 28.75 5.45 -6.48
CA PHE A 44 28.55 6.03 -7.81
C PHE A 44 27.45 7.10 -7.74
N PRO A 45 27.79 8.37 -7.49
CA PRO A 45 26.80 9.43 -7.23
C PRO A 45 25.91 9.73 -8.44
N ASP A 46 26.37 9.44 -9.65
CA ASP A 46 25.59 9.65 -10.87
C ASP A 46 24.60 8.52 -11.18
N MET A 47 24.54 7.46 -10.37
CA MET A 47 23.76 6.28 -10.74
C MET A 47 22.24 6.54 -10.77
N CYS A 48 21.75 7.43 -9.91
CA CYS A 48 20.38 7.93 -10.00
C CYS A 48 20.10 8.66 -11.33
N LYS A 49 21.08 9.43 -11.86
CA LYS A 49 20.96 10.07 -13.18
C LYS A 49 20.97 9.03 -14.31
N VAL A 50 21.84 8.03 -14.22
CA VAL A 50 21.91 6.92 -15.20
C VAL A 50 20.59 6.14 -15.23
N ARG A 51 20.00 5.83 -14.06
CA ARG A 51 18.69 5.18 -13.93
C ARG A 51 17.56 5.98 -14.57
N ASN A 52 17.57 7.29 -14.33
CA ASN A 52 16.55 8.19 -14.83
C ASN A 52 16.82 8.66 -16.27
N SER A 53 17.87 8.15 -16.92
CA SER A 53 18.15 8.45 -18.33
C SER A 53 17.00 8.00 -19.23
N LEU A 54 16.87 8.68 -20.37
CA LEU A 54 15.80 8.41 -21.33
C LEU A 54 15.84 6.96 -21.83
N ILE A 55 17.03 6.44 -22.14
CA ILE A 55 17.21 5.09 -22.70
C ILE A 55 16.77 4.02 -21.69
N VAL A 56 17.20 4.11 -20.43
CA VAL A 56 16.81 3.13 -19.38
C VAL A 56 15.30 3.18 -19.16
N SER A 57 14.73 4.39 -19.06
CA SER A 57 13.29 4.59 -18.86
C SER A 57 12.45 4.05 -20.00
N GLN A 58 12.85 4.32 -21.26
CA GLN A 58 12.17 3.82 -22.45
C GLN A 58 12.31 2.30 -22.59
N THR A 59 13.49 1.75 -22.28
CA THR A 59 13.74 0.30 -22.28
C THR A 59 12.82 -0.40 -21.29
N LEU A 60 12.74 0.10 -20.05
CA LEU A 60 11.84 -0.42 -19.03
C LEU A 60 10.37 -0.32 -19.44
N LYS A 61 9.97 0.80 -20.04
CA LYS A 61 8.61 0.99 -20.58
C LYS A 61 8.31 -0.01 -21.71
N GLY A 62 9.27 -0.23 -22.61
CA GLY A 62 9.18 -1.23 -23.67
C GLY A 62 9.03 -2.65 -23.11
N CYS A 63 9.85 -3.02 -22.13
CA CYS A 63 9.75 -4.31 -21.46
C CYS A 63 8.40 -4.49 -20.75
N LYS A 64 7.91 -3.48 -20.03
CA LYS A 64 6.56 -3.50 -19.42
C LYS A 64 5.47 -3.68 -20.46
N ARG A 65 5.58 -3.02 -21.63
CA ARG A 65 4.59 -3.18 -22.72
C ARG A 65 4.62 -4.57 -23.35
N LEU A 66 5.81 -5.14 -23.56
CA LEU A 66 5.97 -6.42 -24.26
C LEU A 66 5.77 -7.63 -23.35
N LYS A 67 6.19 -7.54 -22.09
CA LYS A 67 6.27 -8.65 -21.13
C LYS A 67 5.51 -8.38 -19.83
N GLY A 68 4.82 -7.26 -19.73
CA GLY A 68 3.97 -6.95 -18.59
C GLY A 68 2.85 -7.97 -18.46
N SER A 69 2.49 -8.29 -17.22
CA SER A 69 1.34 -9.11 -16.92
C SER A 69 0.15 -8.24 -16.54
N LYS A 70 -1.08 -8.68 -16.84
CA LYS A 70 -2.27 -8.04 -16.28
C LYS A 70 -2.17 -8.02 -14.76
N VAL A 71 -2.44 -6.86 -14.17
CA VAL A 71 -2.50 -6.73 -12.71
C VAL A 71 -3.67 -7.58 -12.22
N LYS A 72 -3.36 -8.65 -11.48
CA LYS A 72 -4.36 -9.45 -10.80
C LYS A 72 -4.68 -8.76 -9.48
N HIS A 73 -5.75 -7.98 -9.46
CA HIS A 73 -6.31 -7.49 -8.21
C HIS A 73 -7.03 -8.64 -7.49
N LYS A 74 -6.97 -8.66 -6.15
CA LYS A 74 -7.91 -9.45 -5.37
C LYS A 74 -9.31 -8.90 -5.61
N SER A 75 -10.33 -9.76 -5.60
CA SER A 75 -11.72 -9.30 -5.67
C SER A 75 -11.99 -8.31 -4.54
N PRO A 76 -12.76 -7.24 -4.78
CA PRO A 76 -13.16 -6.34 -3.73
C PRO A 76 -13.98 -7.10 -2.69
N LEU A 77 -13.91 -6.64 -1.44
CA LEU A 77 -14.77 -7.15 -0.39
C LEU A 77 -16.23 -6.86 -0.76
N SER A 78 -17.07 -7.87 -0.72
CA SER A 78 -18.48 -7.77 -1.07
C SER A 78 -19.38 -7.85 0.16
N HIS A 79 -20.63 -7.41 0.02
CA HIS A 79 -21.63 -7.57 1.06
C HIS A 79 -21.81 -9.03 1.52
N ASN A 80 -21.67 -9.99 0.59
CA ASN A 80 -21.74 -11.42 0.92
C ASN A 80 -20.59 -11.86 1.84
N ASP A 81 -19.39 -11.29 1.64
CA ASP A 81 -18.24 -11.58 2.49
C ASP A 81 -18.46 -11.03 3.91
N ILE A 82 -19.07 -9.84 4.03
CA ILE A 82 -19.47 -9.26 5.33
C ILE A 82 -20.51 -10.15 6.02
N CYS A 83 -21.58 -10.52 5.32
CA CYS A 83 -22.58 -11.43 5.86
C CYS A 83 -21.98 -12.77 6.30
N HIS A 84 -21.01 -13.28 5.56
CA HIS A 84 -20.31 -14.51 5.91
C HIS A 84 -19.46 -14.34 7.18
N ALA A 85 -18.72 -13.24 7.30
CA ALA A 85 -17.95 -12.93 8.51
C ALA A 85 -18.85 -12.79 9.74
N ILE A 86 -19.97 -12.07 9.61
CA ILE A 86 -20.97 -11.93 10.70
C ILE A 86 -21.48 -13.30 11.11
N LYS A 87 -21.96 -14.12 10.17
CA LYS A 87 -22.50 -15.47 10.48
C LYS A 87 -21.48 -16.38 11.16
N THR A 88 -20.20 -16.23 10.82
CA THR A 88 -19.13 -17.07 11.35
C THR A 88 -18.67 -16.61 12.74
N LEU A 89 -18.57 -15.30 12.96
CA LEU A 89 -17.93 -14.72 14.15
C LEU A 89 -18.91 -14.15 15.17
N SER A 90 -20.20 -13.99 14.84
CA SER A 90 -21.19 -13.37 15.75
C SER A 90 -21.40 -14.12 17.07
N LEU A 91 -21.08 -15.42 17.09
CA LEU A 91 -21.21 -16.28 18.26
C LEU A 91 -19.89 -16.48 19.00
N SER A 92 -18.78 -15.94 18.47
CA SER A 92 -17.49 -16.04 19.15
C SER A 92 -17.50 -15.18 20.40
N SER A 93 -17.03 -15.74 21.51
CA SER A 93 -16.77 -15.00 22.74
C SER A 93 -15.34 -14.43 22.79
N ASP A 94 -14.53 -14.71 21.75
CA ASP A 94 -13.18 -14.21 21.67
C ASP A 94 -13.16 -12.71 21.36
N TYR A 95 -12.31 -11.98 22.07
CA TYR A 95 -12.22 -10.53 21.93
C TYR A 95 -11.66 -10.12 20.57
N ASP A 96 -10.66 -10.83 20.05
CA ASP A 96 -10.01 -10.48 18.78
C ASP A 96 -10.97 -10.75 17.61
N ASP A 97 -11.78 -11.81 17.68
CA ASP A 97 -12.85 -12.09 16.72
C ASP A 97 -13.91 -10.97 16.72
N CYS A 98 -14.36 -10.55 17.91
CA CYS A 98 -15.32 -9.47 18.06
C CYS A 98 -14.75 -8.14 17.53
N LEU A 99 -13.50 -7.82 17.89
CA LEU A 99 -12.81 -6.61 17.46
C LEU A 99 -12.64 -6.61 15.93
N PHE A 100 -12.20 -7.73 15.35
CA PHE A 100 -12.06 -7.87 13.91
C PHE A 100 -13.40 -7.67 13.22
N LEU A 101 -14.48 -8.29 13.71
CA LEU A 101 -15.81 -8.16 13.14
C LEU A 101 -16.31 -6.72 13.18
N VAL A 102 -16.13 -6.03 14.32
CA VAL A 102 -16.48 -4.61 14.46
C VAL A 102 -15.69 -3.77 13.45
N LEU A 103 -14.36 -3.89 13.40
CA LEU A 103 -13.53 -3.12 12.46
C LEU A 103 -13.91 -3.38 10.99
N LEU A 104 -14.23 -4.64 10.65
CA LEU A 104 -14.64 -5.02 9.30
C LEU A 104 -15.96 -4.36 8.91
N VAL A 105 -16.97 -4.43 9.77
CA VAL A 105 -18.31 -3.87 9.51
C VAL A 105 -18.27 -2.34 9.52
N THR A 106 -17.59 -1.72 10.48
CA THR A 106 -17.40 -0.26 10.55
C THR A 106 -16.65 0.24 9.31
N GLY A 107 -15.55 -0.41 8.95
CA GLY A 107 -14.73 -0.02 7.81
C GLY A 107 -15.46 -0.15 6.48
N PHE A 108 -16.20 -1.23 6.30
CA PHE A 108 -16.95 -1.47 5.07
C PHE A 108 -18.12 -0.50 4.89
N ASN A 109 -18.95 -0.31 5.92
CA ASN A 109 -20.13 0.56 5.83
C ASN A 109 -19.76 2.05 5.88
N GLY A 110 -18.74 2.42 6.66
CA GLY A 110 -18.24 3.79 6.76
C GLY A 110 -17.24 4.19 5.68
N LEU A 111 -16.89 3.27 4.76
CA LEU A 111 -15.87 3.46 3.73
C LEU A 111 -14.51 3.93 4.28
N LEU A 112 -14.16 3.50 5.48
CA LEU A 112 -12.96 3.93 6.18
C LEU A 112 -11.72 3.18 5.68
N CYS A 113 -10.61 3.90 5.63
CA CYS A 113 -9.31 3.30 5.37
C CYS A 113 -8.79 2.56 6.60
N LEU A 114 -7.98 1.51 6.39
CA LEU A 114 -7.37 0.75 7.48
C LEU A 114 -6.54 1.62 8.44
N ALA A 115 -5.94 2.69 7.92
CA ALA A 115 -5.17 3.65 8.69
C ALA A 115 -6.02 4.51 9.65
N GLU A 116 -7.34 4.58 9.43
CA GLU A 116 -8.30 5.28 10.30
C GLU A 116 -8.86 4.31 11.36
N LEU A 117 -8.97 3.02 11.00
CA LEU A 117 -9.50 1.96 11.86
C LEU A 117 -8.49 1.45 12.89
N SER A 118 -7.19 1.53 12.60
CA SER A 118 -6.15 0.85 13.38
C SER A 118 -4.93 1.72 13.63
N MET A 119 -4.26 1.44 14.75
CA MET A 119 -3.00 2.08 15.10
C MET A 119 -1.84 1.42 14.35
N LEU A 120 -0.97 2.23 13.74
CA LEU A 120 0.21 1.72 13.03
C LEU A 120 1.16 0.97 13.99
N ASP A 121 1.75 -0.13 13.52
CA ASP A 121 2.70 -0.92 14.31
C ASP A 121 3.96 -0.13 14.71
N SER A 122 4.49 0.66 13.77
CA SER A 122 5.67 1.50 13.98
C SER A 122 5.39 2.61 14.98
N LYS A 123 6.04 2.57 16.14
CA LYS A 123 5.92 3.60 17.19
C LYS A 123 6.23 5.02 16.68
N LYS A 124 7.15 5.17 15.72
CA LYS A 124 7.55 6.46 15.15
C LYS A 124 6.49 7.06 14.23
N SER A 125 5.60 6.23 13.71
CA SER A 125 4.55 6.63 12.75
C SER A 125 3.18 6.78 13.40
N ARG A 126 3.06 6.41 14.68
CA ARG A 126 1.84 6.53 15.48
C ARG A 126 1.48 7.99 15.68
N ASN A 127 0.28 8.37 15.29
CA ASN A 127 -0.29 9.67 15.60
C ASN A 127 -1.55 9.50 16.45
N TRP A 128 -1.46 9.85 17.73
CA TRP A 128 -2.58 9.77 18.68
C TRP A 128 -3.77 10.66 18.31
N ARG A 129 -3.53 11.71 17.52
CA ARG A 129 -4.59 12.61 17.06
C ARG A 129 -5.46 12.03 15.96
N ASN A 130 -5.06 10.90 15.36
CA ASN A 130 -5.81 10.28 14.27
C ASN A 130 -6.57 9.03 14.72
N ILE A 131 -6.51 8.69 16.01
CA ILE A 131 -7.11 7.45 16.52
C ILE A 131 -8.57 7.70 16.89
N MET A 132 -9.45 6.85 16.38
CA MET A 132 -10.85 6.81 16.82
C MET A 132 -10.93 6.36 18.28
N CYS A 133 -11.54 7.18 19.12
CA CYS A 133 -11.72 6.88 20.53
C CYS A 133 -13.03 6.13 20.75
N ARG A 134 -12.99 4.96 21.41
CA ARG A 134 -14.21 4.21 21.80
C ARG A 134 -15.22 5.03 22.62
N THR A 135 -14.75 6.06 23.31
CA THR A 135 -15.58 6.95 24.14
C THR A 135 -16.44 7.91 23.34
N THR A 136 -16.21 8.06 22.03
CA THR A 136 -17.01 8.92 21.15
C THR A 136 -18.16 8.16 20.50
N VAL A 137 -18.29 6.85 20.78
CA VAL A 137 -19.35 6.03 20.22
C VAL A 137 -20.68 6.38 20.88
N GLU A 138 -21.66 6.72 20.05
CA GLU A 138 -23.03 7.02 20.43
C GLU A 138 -23.96 6.00 19.77
N GLY A 139 -24.82 5.35 20.55
CA GLY A 139 -25.86 4.47 20.01
C GLY A 139 -26.97 5.27 19.35
N LEU A 140 -27.39 4.86 18.16
CA LEU A 140 -28.52 5.42 17.42
C LEU A 140 -29.63 4.37 17.28
N PRO A 141 -30.88 4.77 16.98
CA PRO A 141 -31.99 3.82 16.80
C PRO A 141 -31.72 2.75 15.73
N GLU A 142 -30.99 3.10 14.67
CA GLU A 142 -30.65 2.21 13.56
C GLU A 142 -29.13 2.15 13.32
N GLY A 143 -28.34 2.04 14.40
CA GLY A 143 -26.89 1.85 14.27
C GLY A 143 -26.10 2.58 15.34
N TYR A 144 -24.98 3.17 14.95
CA TYR A 144 -24.14 3.94 15.87
C TYR A 144 -23.38 5.03 15.14
N ALA A 145 -23.02 6.07 15.87
CA ALA A 145 -22.14 7.10 15.38
C ALA A 145 -20.87 7.17 16.21
N PHE A 146 -19.80 7.70 15.63
CA PHE A 146 -18.59 8.04 16.36
C PHE A 146 -17.88 9.22 15.73
N PHE A 147 -16.98 9.82 16.49
CA PHE A 147 -16.16 10.91 16.01
C PHE A 147 -14.83 10.40 15.46
N LEU A 148 -14.55 10.69 14.19
CA LEU A 148 -13.29 10.46 13.50
C LEU A 148 -12.45 11.75 13.59
N PRO A 149 -11.37 11.77 14.39
CA PRO A 149 -10.68 13.03 14.69
C PRO A 149 -9.92 13.67 13.52
N ALA A 150 -9.49 12.86 12.56
CA ALA A 150 -8.76 13.34 11.38
C ALA A 150 -8.82 12.30 10.27
N TYR A 151 -8.99 12.75 9.03
CA TYR A 151 -8.86 11.94 7.83
C TYR A 151 -8.09 12.72 6.76
N LYS A 152 -7.66 12.05 5.70
CA LYS A 152 -6.71 12.64 4.73
C LYS A 152 -7.26 13.87 3.98
N ALA A 153 -8.58 14.01 3.87
CA ALA A 153 -9.23 15.13 3.22
C ALA A 153 -9.70 16.21 4.21
N ASP A 154 -9.52 16.01 5.53
CA ASP A 154 -9.75 17.03 6.54
C ASP A 154 -8.60 18.05 6.53
N THR A 155 -8.82 19.18 5.84
CA THR A 155 -7.86 20.29 5.82
C THR A 155 -7.98 21.22 7.03
N THR A 156 -9.11 21.19 7.75
CA THR A 156 -9.41 22.08 8.88
C THR A 156 -9.04 21.45 10.22
N PHE A 157 -8.77 20.14 10.25
CA PHE A 157 -8.46 19.35 11.46
C PHE A 157 -9.61 19.38 12.48
N GLU A 158 -10.84 19.51 12.00
CA GLU A 158 -12.05 19.52 12.83
C GLU A 158 -12.59 18.11 13.10
N GLY A 159 -12.13 17.12 12.35
CA GLY A 159 -12.69 15.76 12.37
C GLY A 159 -14.08 15.70 11.75
N ASP A 160 -14.67 14.52 11.79
CA ASP A 160 -16.02 14.29 11.26
C ASP A 160 -16.80 13.29 12.13
N LYS A 161 -18.13 13.41 12.13
CA LYS A 161 -19.02 12.45 12.79
C LYS A 161 -19.47 11.41 11.77
N VAL A 162 -18.95 10.19 11.90
CA VAL A 162 -19.29 9.06 11.04
C VAL A 162 -20.50 8.34 11.63
N ILE A 163 -21.46 8.01 10.78
CA ILE A 163 -22.68 7.25 11.13
C ILE A 163 -22.64 5.93 10.37
N ILE A 164 -22.83 4.82 11.10
CA ILE A 164 -22.84 3.45 10.58
C ILE A 164 -24.20 2.82 10.83
#